data_AF-A0A2N5GS72-F1
#
_entry.id   AF-A0A2N5GS72-F1
#
_cell.length_a   1.000
_cell.length_b   1.000
_cell.length_c   1.000
_cell.angle_alpha   90.00
_cell.angle_beta   90.00
_cell.angle_gamma   90.00
#
_symmetry.space_group_name_H-M   'P 1'
#
loop_
_entity.id
_entity.type
_entity.pdbx_description
1 polymer ?
#
loop_
_entity_poly.entity_id
_entity_poly.type
_entity_poly.pdbx_seq_one_letter_code
_entity_poly.pdbx_strand_id
1 'polypeptide(L)'
;MSELEVSLAQTKFKLGLAYAGAGKHDDALKQLDDALELDPDNFLIRKQRWYIRFPEKFSPVIDIEWQQKQLERERAEEQMRSDDVCGPDGCIIPGTQKTD
;
A
#
# COMPACT_ATOMS: atom_id res chain seq x y z
N MET A 1 13.42 5.60 -5.29
CA MET A 1 13.34 6.16 -3.92
C MET A 1 14.69 6.72 -3.53
N SER A 2 14.70 7.95 -3.02
CA SER A 2 15.87 8.57 -2.38
C SER A 2 16.10 7.99 -0.98
N GLU A 3 17.32 8.13 -0.45
CA GLU A 3 17.67 7.73 0.92
C GLU A 3 16.75 8.39 1.97
N LEU A 4 16.32 9.63 1.71
CA LEU A 4 15.41 10.37 2.57
C LEU A 4 14.01 9.76 2.60
N GLU A 5 13.47 9.35 1.44
CA GLU A 5 12.16 8.70 1.35
C GLU A 5 12.15 7.36 2.08
N VAL A 6 13.22 6.57 1.95
CA VAL A 6 13.39 5.30 2.67
C VAL A 6 13.41 5.52 4.18
N SER A 7 14.17 6.51 4.67
CA SER A 7 14.23 6.85 6.09
C SER A 7 12.88 7.35 6.64
N LEU A 8 12.16 8.15 5.85
CA LEU A 8 10.83 8.63 6.20
C LEU A 8 9.82 7.48 6.27
N ALA A 9 9.86 6.55 5.31
CA ALA A 9 9.02 5.34 5.31
C ALA A 9 9.24 4.52 6.59
N GLN A 10 10.49 4.27 6.96
CA GLN A 10 10.84 3.54 8.19
C GLN A 10 10.35 4.26 9.46
N THR A 11 10.43 5.60 9.48
CA THR A 11 9.98 6.40 10.62
C THR A 11 8.46 6.31 10.78
N LYS A 12 7.71 6.45 9.68
CA LYS A 12 6.25 6.30 9.67
C LYS A 12 5.83 4.88 10.03
N PHE A 13 6.54 3.86 9.54
CA PHE A 13 6.32 2.47 9.93
C PHE A 13 6.44 2.28 11.45
N LYS A 14 7.53 2.76 12.06
CA LYS A 14 7.74 2.68 13.52
C LYS A 14 6.64 3.41 14.30
N LEU A 15 6.21 4.58 13.82
CA LEU A 15 5.12 5.33 14.44
C LEU A 15 3.79 4.58 14.34
N GLY A 16 3.50 3.95 13.19
CA GLY A 16 2.32 3.11 13.02
C GLY A 16 2.30 1.93 13.99
N LEU A 17 3.44 1.26 14.20
CA LEU A 17 3.56 0.20 15.21
C LEU A 17 3.32 0.71 16.64
N ALA A 18 3.82 1.91 16.97
CA ALA A 18 3.60 2.51 18.28
C ALA A 18 2.11 2.83 18.52
N TYR A 19 1.41 3.34 17.50
CA TYR A 19 -0.04 3.55 17.58
C TYR A 19 -0.81 2.24 17.71
N ALA A 20 -0.43 1.20 16.96
CA ALA A 20 -1.06 -0.12 17.04
C ALA A 20 -0.89 -0.73 18.44
N GLY A 21 0.31 -0.64 19.02
CA GLY A 21 0.58 -1.09 20.40
C GLY A 21 -0.19 -0.29 21.46
N ALA A 22 -0.56 0.96 21.16
CA ALA A 22 -1.42 1.79 22.01
C ALA A 22 -2.93 1.58 21.77
N GLY A 23 -3.33 0.64 20.90
CA GLY A 23 -4.72 0.39 20.54
C GLY A 23 -5.37 1.48 19.67
N LYS A 24 -4.56 2.38 19.09
CA LYS A 24 -5.03 3.43 18.17
C LYS A 24 -4.94 2.93 16.73
N HIS A 25 -5.83 2.00 16.38
CA HIS A 25 -5.76 1.27 15.12
C HIS A 25 -5.90 2.19 13.89
N ASP A 26 -6.77 3.20 13.93
CA ASP A 26 -6.95 4.13 12.81
C ASP A 26 -5.70 4.98 12.55
N ASP A 27 -5.10 5.54 13.61
CA ASP A 27 -3.85 6.31 13.51
C ASP A 27 -2.70 5.41 13.01
N ALA A 28 -2.66 4.16 13.47
CA ALA A 28 -1.68 3.18 13.03
C ALA A 28 -1.80 2.90 11.53
N LEU A 29 -3.02 2.64 11.05
CA LEU A 29 -3.28 2.38 9.64
C LEU A 29 -2.88 3.58 8.78
N LYS A 30 -3.20 4.81 9.21
CA LYS A 30 -2.79 6.02 8.50
C LYS A 30 -1.27 6.12 8.35
N GLN A 31 -0.51 5.90 9.42
CA GLN A 31 0.95 5.95 9.32
C GLN A 31 1.54 4.83 8.46
N LEU A 32 0.92 3.65 8.50
CA LEU A 32 1.34 2.52 7.67
C LEU A 32 0.96 2.72 6.19
N ASP A 33 -0.17 3.37 5.89
CA ASP A 33 -0.56 3.78 4.54
C ASP A 33 0.49 4.75 3.97
N ASP A 34 0.79 5.84 4.70
CA ASP A 34 1.83 6.80 4.29
C ASP A 34 3.21 6.14 4.12
N ALA A 35 3.56 5.16 4.97
CA ALA A 35 4.82 4.44 4.85
C ALA A 35 4.88 3.54 3.61
N LEU A 36 3.74 2.93 3.25
CA LEU A 36 3.62 2.08 2.07
C LEU A 36 3.66 2.89 0.77
N GLU A 37 3.12 4.12 0.77
CA GLU A 37 3.25 5.02 -0.39
C GLU A 37 4.71 5.39 -0.66
N LEU A 38 5.51 5.57 0.39
CA LEU A 38 6.93 5.87 0.28
C LEU A 38 7.77 4.65 -0.08
N ASP A 39 7.41 3.45 0.41
CA ASP A 39 8.11 2.19 0.14
C ASP A 39 7.12 1.06 -0.21
N PRO A 40 6.58 1.04 -1.45
CA PRO A 40 5.54 0.10 -1.87
C PRO A 40 5.97 -1.36 -1.88
N ASP A 41 7.27 -1.62 -1.99
CA ASP A 41 7.83 -2.98 -2.01
C ASP A 41 8.04 -3.56 -0.61
N ASN A 42 7.81 -2.77 0.44
CA ASN A 42 7.97 -3.22 1.81
C ASN A 42 6.83 -4.13 2.26
N PHE A 43 7.05 -5.43 2.10
CA PHE A 43 6.08 -6.44 2.50
C PHE A 43 5.76 -6.42 4.01
N LEU A 44 6.70 -5.96 4.86
CA LEU A 44 6.45 -5.87 6.30
C LEU A 44 5.38 -4.82 6.62
N ILE A 45 5.42 -3.66 5.96
CA ILE A 45 4.39 -2.61 6.11
C ILE A 45 3.02 -3.17 5.73
N ARG A 46 2.91 -3.87 4.59
CA ARG A 46 1.66 -4.51 4.15
C ARG A 46 1.13 -5.50 5.18
N LYS A 47 1.98 -6.40 5.68
CA LYS A 47 1.58 -7.39 6.70
C LYS A 47 1.07 -6.73 7.97
N GLN A 48 1.67 -5.65 8.44
CA GLN A 48 1.21 -4.96 9.66
C GLN A 48 -0.16 -4.30 9.44
N ARG A 49 -0.40 -3.70 8.28
CA ARG A 49 -1.73 -3.17 7.90
C ARG A 49 -2.78 -4.28 7.87
N TRP A 50 -2.45 -5.40 7.23
CA TRP A 50 -3.34 -6.55 7.15
C TRP A 50 -3.64 -7.15 8.52
N TYR A 51 -2.64 -7.24 9.39
CA TYR A 51 -2.83 -7.73 10.77
C TYR A 51 -3.82 -6.86 11.55
N ILE A 52 -3.75 -5.53 11.38
CA ILE A 52 -4.67 -4.60 12.02
C ILE A 52 -6.09 -4.71 11.43
N ARG A 53 -6.22 -4.82 10.10
CA ARG A 53 -7.53 -4.84 9.41
C ARG A 53 -8.24 -6.20 9.49
N PHE A 54 -7.47 -7.28 9.50
CA PHE A 54 -7.94 -8.66 9.37
C PHE A 54 -7.23 -9.58 10.38
N PRO A 55 -7.33 -9.33 11.69
CA PRO A 55 -6.63 -10.11 12.71
C PRO A 55 -6.95 -11.62 12.65
N GLU A 56 -8.14 -11.98 12.19
CA GLU A 56 -8.59 -13.38 12.00
C GLU A 56 -7.79 -14.13 10.93
N LYS A 57 -7.10 -13.42 10.03
CA LYS A 57 -6.22 -14.02 9.02
C LYS A 57 -4.83 -14.39 9.55
N PHE A 58 -4.53 -13.99 10.78
CA PHE A 58 -3.22 -14.19 11.39
C PHE A 58 -3.25 -15.08 12.63
N SER A 59 -4.44 -15.49 13.10
CA SER A 59 -4.61 -16.32 14.30
C SER A 59 -5.76 -17.33 14.10
N PRO A 60 -5.61 -18.59 14.54
CA PRO A 60 -4.47 -19.18 15.24
C PRO A 60 -3.31 -19.58 14.32
N VAL A 61 -3.57 -19.75 13.02
CA VAL A 61 -2.57 -20.01 11.98
C VAL A 61 -2.72 -18.93 10.92
N ILE A 62 -1.59 -18.50 10.37
CA ILE A 62 -1.57 -17.48 9.33
C ILE A 62 -2.14 -18.06 8.02
N ASP A 63 -3.13 -17.37 7.46
CA ASP A 63 -3.73 -17.69 6.16
C ASP A 63 -2.82 -17.17 5.03
N ILE A 64 -1.84 -17.99 4.63
CA ILE A 64 -0.83 -17.64 3.62
C ILE A 64 -1.46 -17.49 2.23
N GLU A 65 -2.45 -18.33 1.90
CA GLU A 65 -3.15 -18.25 0.62
C GLU A 65 -3.89 -16.92 0.47
N TRP A 66 -4.53 -16.45 1.55
CA TRP A 66 -5.14 -15.13 1.58
C TRP A 66 -4.10 -14.03 1.40
N GLN A 67 -2.93 -14.10 2.07
CA GLN A 67 -1.87 -13.08 1.92
C GLN A 67 -1.39 -12.95 0.46
N GLN A 68 -1.22 -14.07 -0.24
CA GLN A 68 -0.82 -14.06 -1.65
C GLN A 68 -1.87 -13.41 -2.54
N LYS A 69 -3.14 -13.79 -2.38
CA LYS A 69 -4.26 -13.19 -3.14
C LYS A 69 -4.42 -11.70 -2.83
N GLN A 70 -4.25 -11.32 -1.58
CA GLN A 70 -4.34 -9.93 -1.14
C GLN A 70 -3.22 -9.09 -1.77
N LEU A 71 -1.99 -9.62 -1.78
CA LEU A 71 -0.85 -8.96 -2.42
C LEU A 71 -1.07 -8.80 -3.92
N GLU A 72 -1.50 -9.86 -4.60
CA GLU A 72 -1.78 -9.83 -6.04
C GLU A 72 -2.82 -8.75 -6.38
N ARG A 73 -3.91 -8.67 -5.59
CA ARG A 73 -4.92 -7.63 -5.78
C ARG A 73 -4.35 -6.22 -5.58
N GLU A 74 -3.67 -5.96 -4.46
CA GLU A 74 -3.09 -4.63 -4.19
C GLU A 74 -2.05 -4.23 -5.26
N ARG A 75 -1.23 -5.19 -5.74
CA ARG A 75 -0.25 -4.94 -6.80
C ARG A 75 -0.90 -4.69 -8.16
N ALA A 76 -1.99 -5.40 -8.48
CA ALA A 76 -2.77 -5.13 -9.68
C ALA A 76 -3.41 -3.74 -9.63
N GLU A 77 -3.98 -3.35 -8.48
CA GLU A 77 -4.52 -2.00 -8.25
C GLU A 77 -3.43 -0.92 -8.37
N GLU A 78 -2.23 -1.16 -7.83
CA GLU A 78 -1.07 -0.28 -7.97
C GLU A 78 -0.60 -0.16 -9.43
N GLN A 79 -0.54 -1.27 -10.16
CA GLN A 79 -0.20 -1.28 -11.58
C GLN A 79 -1.22 -0.48 -12.39
N MET A 80 -2.52 -0.71 -12.16
CA MET A 80 -3.59 0.06 -12.80
C MET A 80 -3.49 1.56 -12.48
N ARG A 81 -3.24 1.92 -11.21
CA ARG A 81 -3.01 3.32 -10.81
C ARG A 81 -1.77 3.92 -11.44
N SER A 82 -0.72 3.14 -11.64
CA SER A 82 0.49 3.58 -12.34
C SER A 82 0.22 3.78 -13.83
N ASP A 83 -0.61 2.94 -14.44
CA ASP A 83 -1.00 3.04 -15.85
C ASP A 83 -1.95 4.23 -16.10
N ASP A 84 -2.75 4.61 -15.10
CA ASP A 84 -3.59 5.84 -15.12
C ASP A 84 -2.77 7.13 -15.00
N VAL A 85 -1.50 7.06 -14.56
CA VAL A 85 -0.56 8.20 -14.56
C VAL A 85 0.07 8.32 -15.95
N CYS A 86 -0.68 8.95 -16.84
CA CYS A 86 -0.25 9.46 -18.15
C CYS A 86 1.21 9.98 -18.16
N GLY A 87 2.04 9.38 -19.02
CA GLY A 87 3.38 9.88 -19.36
C GLY A 87 3.34 11.17 -20.22
N PRO A 88 4.51 11.70 -20.64
CA PRO A 88 4.60 12.99 -21.35
C PRO A 88 3.84 13.06 -22.68
N ASP A 89 3.40 11.93 -23.24
CA ASP A 89 2.69 11.85 -24.52
C ASP A 89 1.16 11.98 -24.42
N GLY A 90 0.61 12.25 -23.22
CA GLY A 90 -0.78 12.66 -23.03
C GLY A 90 -1.79 11.50 -22.90
N CYS A 91 -2.87 11.73 -22.14
CA CYS A 91 -3.98 10.80 -22.02
C CYS A 91 -4.74 10.69 -23.34
N ILE A 92 -5.06 9.47 -23.79
CA ILE A 92 -6.17 9.26 -24.71
C ILE A 92 -7.47 9.45 -23.91
N ILE A 93 -8.12 10.61 -24.07
CA ILE A 93 -9.46 10.81 -23.53
C ILE A 93 -10.43 9.99 -24.40
N PRO A 94 -11.19 9.03 -23.84
CA PRO A 94 -12.23 8.35 -24.59
C PRO A 94 -13.28 9.38 -25.03
N GLY A 95 -13.28 9.71 -26.33
CA GLY A 95 -14.15 10.73 -26.93
C GLY A 95 -13.46 11.69 -27.91
N THR A 96 -12.13 11.69 -28.04
CA THR A 96 -11.41 12.61 -28.95
C THR A 96 -10.86 11.96 -30.21
N GLN A 97 -11.56 10.98 -30.78
CA GLN A 97 -11.29 10.59 -32.16
C GLN A 97 -11.88 11.67 -33.08
N LYS A 98 -11.02 12.58 -33.56
CA LYS A 98 -11.36 13.36 -34.75
C LYS A 98 -11.43 12.37 -35.91
N THR A 99 -12.63 12.18 -36.43
CA THR A 99 -12.85 11.64 -37.78
C THR A 99 -12.15 12.56 -38.76
N ASP A 100 -11.16 12.04 -39.48
CA ASP A 100 -10.63 12.65 -40.71
C ASP A 100 -11.74 12.74 -41.77
#